data_AF-A0A1G7MEH9-F1
#
_entry.id   AF-A0A1G7MEH9-F1
#
_cell.length_a   1.000
_cell.length_b   1.000
_cell.length_c   1.000
_cell.angle_alpha   90.00
_cell.angle_beta   90.00
_cell.angle_gamma   90.00
#
_symmetry.space_group_name_H-M   'P 1'
#
loop_
_entity.id
_entity.type
_entity.pdbx_description
1 polymer ?
#
loop_
_entity_poly.entity_id
_entity_poly.type
_entity_poly.pdbx_seq_one_letter_code
_entity_poly.pdbx_strand_id
1 'polypeptide(L)'
;MLWSLQVLNKCPCPYIAYTTVTGAITGLDGSGFSGISLAGSIAKLFAVATHSGTATLTALGQIAAIWVGGGTLIPWALIPAAAICGVSPFELARRNLKPVLIGLIVTTVVASFLL
;
A
#
# COMPACT_ATOMS: atom_id res chain seq x y z
N MET A 1 -21.74 -21.32 -11.51
CA MET A 1 -20.74 -20.32 -11.96
C MET A 1 -21.08 -18.88 -11.56
N LEU A 2 -22.36 -18.52 -11.33
CA LEU A 2 -22.75 -17.19 -10.83
C LEU A 2 -22.55 -16.99 -9.32
N TRP A 3 -22.60 -18.06 -8.52
CA TRP A 3 -22.44 -17.99 -7.06
C TRP A 3 -21.02 -17.58 -6.62
N SER A 4 -19.99 -18.04 -7.33
CA SER A 4 -18.59 -17.63 -7.09
C SER A 4 -18.33 -16.16 -7.43
N LEU A 5 -19.03 -15.61 -8.44
CA LEU A 5 -18.95 -14.19 -8.78
C LEU A 5 -19.67 -13.30 -7.76
N GLN A 6 -20.75 -13.78 -7.13
CA GLN A 6 -21.43 -13.03 -6.07
C GLN A 6 -20.63 -13.00 -4.76
N VAL A 7 -19.86 -14.05 -4.44
CA VAL A 7 -18.91 -14.03 -3.32
C VAL A 7 -17.77 -13.04 -3.61
N LEU A 8 -17.22 -13.03 -4.83
CA LEU A 8 -16.21 -12.03 -5.23
C LEU A 8 -16.73 -10.59 -5.22
N ASN A 9 -18.01 -10.36 -5.54
CA ASN A 9 -18.67 -9.04 -5.45
C ASN A 9 -19.09 -8.63 -4.02
N LYS A 10 -19.02 -9.55 -3.04
CA LYS A 10 -19.34 -9.27 -1.63
C LYS A 10 -18.12 -9.28 -0.71
N CYS A 11 -17.02 -9.89 -1.13
CA CYS A 11 -15.78 -9.85 -0.38
C CYS A 11 -15.12 -8.46 -0.55
N PRO A 12 -14.60 -7.84 0.52
CA PRO A 12 -13.90 -6.55 0.44
C PRO A 12 -12.57 -6.59 -0.33
N CYS A 13 -12.09 -7.80 -0.71
CA CYS A 13 -10.84 -8.05 -1.44
C CYS A 13 -10.52 -7.13 -2.64
N PRO A 14 -11.44 -6.80 -3.57
CA PRO A 14 -11.10 -5.94 -4.70
C PRO A 14 -10.78 -4.50 -4.25
N TYR A 15 -11.45 -3.99 -3.21
CA TYR A 15 -11.19 -2.65 -2.66
C TYR A 15 -9.86 -2.57 -1.90
N ILE A 16 -9.51 -3.64 -1.19
CA ILE A 16 -8.23 -3.81 -0.48
C ILE A 16 -7.07 -3.82 -1.49
N ALA A 17 -7.18 -4.63 -2.54
CA ALA A 17 -6.17 -4.67 -3.59
C ALA A 17 -6.03 -3.30 -4.29
N TYR A 18 -7.15 -2.65 -4.61
CA TYR A 18 -7.14 -1.36 -5.30
C TYR A 18 -6.48 -0.25 -4.47
N THR A 19 -6.79 -0.17 -3.18
CA THR A 19 -6.20 0.83 -2.27
C THR A 19 -4.71 0.59 -2.05
N THR A 20 -4.29 -0.67 -1.90
CA THR A 20 -2.87 -1.05 -1.80
C THR A 20 -2.10 -0.66 -3.07
N VAL A 21 -2.63 -1.00 -4.25
CA VAL A 21 -1.99 -0.67 -5.53
C VAL A 21 -1.94 0.83 -5.76
N THR A 22 -3.03 1.55 -5.45
CA THR A 22 -3.04 3.01 -5.61
C THR A 22 -2.02 3.68 -4.68
N GLY A 23 -1.97 3.26 -3.41
CA GLY A 23 -0.94 3.72 -2.47
C GLY A 23 0.47 3.45 -3.01
N ALA A 24 0.74 2.22 -3.44
CA ALA A 24 2.02 1.84 -4.04
C ALA A 24 2.40 2.73 -5.24
N ILE A 25 1.48 2.93 -6.18
CA ILE A 25 1.72 3.77 -7.37
C ILE A 25 2.01 5.22 -6.97
N THR A 26 1.22 5.80 -6.06
CA THR A 26 1.49 7.17 -5.59
C THR A 26 2.83 7.32 -4.88
N GLY A 27 3.29 6.25 -4.21
CA GLY A 27 4.61 6.20 -3.62
C GLY A 27 5.74 6.14 -4.65
N LEU A 28 5.49 5.73 -5.89
CA LEU A 28 6.54 5.68 -6.92
C LEU A 28 7.14 7.06 -7.23
N ASP A 29 6.41 8.14 -6.93
CA ASP A 29 6.88 9.54 -7.03
C ASP A 29 7.97 9.89 -6.00
N GLY A 30 8.34 8.96 -5.12
CA GLY A 30 9.42 9.15 -4.14
C GLY A 30 9.03 9.93 -2.90
N SER A 31 7.75 10.28 -2.76
CA SER A 31 7.19 10.81 -1.51
C SER A 31 6.21 9.80 -0.92
N GLY A 32 6.43 9.40 0.33
CA GLY A 32 5.45 8.60 1.09
C GLY A 32 4.19 9.38 1.46
N PHE A 33 4.19 10.70 1.29
CA PHE A 33 3.12 11.61 1.73
C PHE A 33 2.16 12.01 0.60
N SER A 34 2.59 11.91 -0.66
CA SER A 34 1.79 12.28 -1.84
C SER A 34 0.52 11.44 -1.97
N GLY A 35 0.54 10.18 -1.51
CA GLY A 35 -0.60 9.27 -1.55
C GLY A 35 -1.62 9.41 -0.40
N ILE A 36 -1.32 10.16 0.66
CA ILE A 36 -2.11 10.12 1.91
C ILE A 36 -3.53 10.68 1.74
N SER A 37 -3.66 11.83 1.08
CA SER A 37 -4.96 12.47 0.82
C SER A 37 -5.78 11.67 -0.20
N LEU A 38 -5.12 11.09 -1.20
CA LEU A 38 -5.76 10.23 -2.20
C LEU A 38 -6.28 8.94 -1.57
N ALA A 39 -5.50 8.30 -0.69
CA ALA A 39 -5.89 7.09 0.03
C ALA A 39 -7.19 7.30 0.83
N GLY A 40 -7.30 8.39 1.58
CA GLY A 40 -8.52 8.72 2.33
C GLY A 40 -9.72 8.98 1.43
N SER A 41 -9.52 9.64 0.29
CA SER A 41 -10.58 9.91 -0.68
C SER A 41 -11.12 8.63 -1.33
N ILE A 42 -10.22 7.73 -1.77
CA ILE A 42 -10.58 6.44 -2.37
C ILE A 42 -11.22 5.51 -1.34
N ALA A 43 -10.69 5.46 -0.11
CA ALA A 43 -11.26 4.68 0.96
C ALA A 43 -12.70 5.12 1.29
N LYS A 44 -12.97 6.44 1.31
CA LYS A 44 -14.31 6.96 1.51
C LYS A 44 -15.26 6.54 0.38
N LEU A 45 -14.81 6.55 -0.87
CA LEU A 45 -15.60 6.09 -2.02
C LEU A 45 -15.97 4.61 -1.89
N PHE A 46 -15.02 3.74 -1.54
CA PHE A 46 -15.31 2.31 -1.38
C PHE A 46 -16.11 1.98 -0.12
N ALA A 47 -15.97 2.77 0.94
CA ALA A 47 -16.78 2.62 2.15
C ALA A 47 -18.26 2.94 1.92
N VAL A 48 -18.60 3.79 0.94
CA VAL A 48 -20.00 3.98 0.53
C VAL A 48 -20.57 2.70 -0.09
N ALA A 49 -19.76 1.97 -0.87
CA ALA A 49 -20.17 0.73 -1.52
C ALA A 49 -20.20 -0.49 -0.57
N THR A 50 -19.33 -0.50 0.45
CA THR A 50 -19.20 -1.60 1.44
C THR A 50 -19.89 -1.32 2.77
N HIS A 51 -20.44 -0.11 2.94
CA HIS A 51 -21.05 0.41 4.16
C HIS A 51 -20.15 0.42 5.41
N SER A 52 -18.85 0.17 5.27
CA SER A 52 -17.89 0.10 6.38
C SER A 52 -16.45 0.25 5.88
N GLY A 53 -15.47 0.27 6.79
CA GLY A 53 -14.08 0.05 6.41
C GLY A 53 -13.25 1.27 5.98
N THR A 54 -13.78 2.50 6.03
CA THR A 54 -13.05 3.72 5.64
C THR A 54 -11.70 3.83 6.34
N ALA A 55 -11.64 3.57 7.65
CA ALA A 55 -10.42 3.67 8.43
C ALA A 55 -9.38 2.63 7.99
N THR A 56 -9.78 1.37 7.88
CA THR A 56 -8.90 0.25 7.47
C THR A 56 -8.36 0.46 6.05
N LEU A 57 -9.23 0.83 5.10
CA LEU A 57 -8.83 1.08 3.71
C LEU A 57 -7.92 2.32 3.58
N THR A 58 -8.18 3.37 4.35
CA THR A 58 -7.32 4.57 4.39
C THR A 58 -5.94 4.21 4.92
N ALA A 59 -5.89 3.51 6.06
CA ALA A 59 -4.63 3.09 6.68
C ALA A 59 -3.83 2.18 5.74
N LEU A 60 -4.48 1.23 5.07
CA LEU A 60 -3.84 0.35 4.10
C LEU A 60 -3.21 1.12 2.94
N GLY A 61 -3.94 2.05 2.33
CA GLY A 61 -3.43 2.89 1.24
C GLY A 61 -2.27 3.78 1.68
N GLN A 62 -2.33 4.34 2.89
CA GLN A 62 -1.26 5.16 3.48
C GLN A 62 0.01 4.34 3.76
N ILE A 63 -0.14 3.13 4.33
CA ILE A 63 0.98 2.20 4.53
C ILE A 63 1.64 1.88 3.19
N ALA A 64 0.84 1.56 2.17
CA ALA A 64 1.37 1.24 0.84
C ALA A 64 2.14 2.42 0.21
N ALA A 65 1.64 3.65 0.34
CA ALA A 65 2.33 4.84 -0.14
C ALA A 65 3.66 5.07 0.57
N ILE A 66 3.69 4.96 1.90
CA ILE A 66 4.92 5.14 2.69
C ILE A 66 5.93 4.02 2.41
N TRP A 67 5.48 2.77 2.28
CA TRP A 67 6.36 1.63 2.07
C TRP A 67 6.91 1.51 0.66
N VAL A 68 6.33 2.21 -0.32
CA VAL A 68 6.92 2.31 -1.65
C VAL A 68 7.73 3.60 -1.80
N GLY A 69 7.13 4.74 -1.41
CA GLY A 69 7.68 6.06 -1.66
C GLY A 69 8.42 6.73 -0.51
N GLY A 70 8.24 6.30 0.73
CA GLY A 70 8.87 6.89 1.92
C GLY A 70 10.37 6.62 2.05
N GLY A 71 11.02 6.03 1.03
CA GLY A 71 12.46 5.75 1.01
C GLY A 71 12.84 4.29 1.22
N THR A 72 11.89 3.37 1.15
CA THR A 72 12.09 1.92 1.26
C THR A 72 12.39 1.25 -0.08
N LEU A 73 11.70 1.63 -1.16
CA LEU A 73 11.98 1.16 -2.52
C LEU A 73 12.50 2.27 -3.42
N ILE A 74 11.80 3.42 -3.43
CA ILE A 74 12.19 4.57 -4.26
C ILE A 74 13.31 5.34 -3.56
N PRO A 75 14.39 5.70 -4.27
CA PRO A 75 15.61 6.23 -3.66
C PRO A 75 15.52 7.72 -3.29
N TRP A 76 14.48 8.14 -2.57
CA TRP A 76 14.42 9.49 -2.00
C TRP A 76 15.09 9.51 -0.61
N ALA A 77 14.48 8.88 0.40
CA ALA A 77 15.13 8.72 1.73
C ALA A 77 16.17 7.58 1.77
N LEU A 78 16.22 6.78 0.72
CA LEU A 78 17.14 5.65 0.60
C LEU A 78 18.59 6.11 0.32
N ILE A 79 18.77 7.25 -0.37
CA ILE A 79 20.09 7.84 -0.66
C ILE A 79 20.83 8.25 0.63
N PRO A 80 20.25 9.07 1.54
CA PRO A 80 20.94 9.43 2.77
C PRO A 80 21.18 8.22 3.68
N ALA A 81 20.25 7.27 3.74
CA ALA A 81 20.44 6.02 4.49
C ALA A 81 21.61 5.19 3.93
N ALA A 82 21.68 5.04 2.60
CA ALA A 82 22.78 4.35 1.93
C ALA A 82 24.13 5.05 2.14
N ALA A 83 24.16 6.38 2.16
CA ALA A 83 25.37 7.16 2.46
C ALA A 83 25.88 6.92 3.89
N ILE A 84 24.99 6.88 4.88
CA ILE A 84 25.33 6.56 6.27
C ILE A 84 25.85 5.12 6.40
N CYS A 85 25.21 4.18 5.70
CA CYS A 85 25.59 2.77 5.73
C CYS A 85 26.79 2.43 4.82
N GLY A 86 27.31 3.37 4.02
CA GLY A 86 28.42 3.14 3.10
C GLY A 86 28.12 2.11 2.00
N VAL A 87 26.86 1.93 1.62
CA VAL A 87 26.41 0.97 0.59
C VAL A 87 25.83 1.69 -0.62
N SER A 88 25.73 1.03 -1.77
CA SER A 88 25.07 1.64 -2.93
C SER A 88 23.54 1.74 -2.69
N PRO A 89 22.90 2.88 -3.03
CA PRO A 89 21.44 3.03 -2.88
C PRO A 89 20.65 1.94 -3.61
N PHE A 90 21.10 1.54 -4.80
CA PHE A 90 20.46 0.47 -5.58
C PHE A 90 20.57 -0.91 -4.93
N GLU A 91 21.64 -1.19 -4.19
CA GLU A 91 21.77 -2.43 -3.44
C GLU A 91 20.85 -2.43 -2.22
N LEU A 92 20.79 -1.32 -1.50
CA LEU A 92 19.89 -1.16 -0.36
C LEU A 92 18.42 -1.28 -0.79
N ALA A 93 18.04 -0.67 -1.92
CA ALA A 93 16.70 -0.80 -2.50
C ALA A 93 16.36 -2.26 -2.87
N ARG A 94 17.31 -2.99 -3.46
CA ARG A 94 17.13 -4.42 -3.80
C ARG A 94 16.96 -5.29 -2.56
N ARG A 95 17.71 -5.00 -1.49
CA ARG A 95 17.57 -5.71 -0.20
C ARG A 95 16.21 -5.42 0.44
N ASN A 96 15.69 -4.20 0.29
CA ASN A 96 14.39 -3.79 0.81
C ASN A 96 13.20 -4.34 0.01
N LEU A 97 13.38 -4.76 -1.24
CA LEU A 97 12.31 -5.28 -2.08
C LEU A 97 11.57 -6.46 -1.44
N LYS A 98 12.31 -7.43 -0.91
CA LYS A 98 11.71 -8.59 -0.22
C LYS A 98 10.89 -8.20 1.02
N PRO A 99 11.44 -7.50 2.03
CA PRO A 99 10.69 -7.16 3.23
C PRO A 99 9.49 -6.25 2.94
N VAL A 100 9.61 -5.31 1.99
CA VAL A 100 8.48 -4.43 1.61
C VAL A 100 7.36 -5.24 0.98
N LEU A 101 7.66 -6.10 -0.01
CA LEU A 101 6.62 -6.92 -0.64
C LEU A 101 5.96 -7.86 0.36
N ILE A 102 6.74 -8.50 1.24
CA ILE A 102 6.20 -9.37 2.28
C ILE A 102 5.26 -8.59 3.19
N GLY A 103 5.67 -7.43 3.71
CA GLY A 103 4.80 -6.68 4.61
C GLY A 103 3.61 -6.03 3.91
N LEU A 104 3.68 -5.68 2.62
CA LEU A 104 2.50 -5.29 1.84
C LEU A 104 1.51 -6.44 1.70
N ILE A 105 1.99 -7.65 1.42
CA ILE A 105 1.14 -8.85 1.36
C ILE A 105 0.50 -9.12 2.73
N VAL A 106 1.29 -9.10 3.80
CA VAL A 106 0.81 -9.36 5.16
C VAL A 106 -0.21 -8.30 5.59
N THR A 107 0.05 -7.01 5.36
CA THR A 107 -0.90 -5.94 5.72
C THR A 107 -2.18 -6.01 4.89
N THR A 108 -2.10 -6.38 3.61
CA THR A 108 -3.27 -6.67 2.75
C THR A 108 -4.12 -7.82 3.32
N VAL A 109 -3.47 -8.90 3.74
CA VAL A 109 -4.14 -10.05 4.35
C VAL A 109 -4.79 -9.67 5.68
N VAL A 110 -4.08 -8.95 6.56
CA VAL A 110 -4.63 -8.46 7.83
C VAL A 110 -5.81 -7.52 7.60
N ALA A 111 -5.72 -6.59 6.65
CA ALA A 111 -6.83 -5.72 6.29
C ALA A 111 -8.07 -6.50 5.81
N SER A 112 -7.87 -7.67 5.19
CA SER A 112 -8.96 -8.57 4.78
C SER A 112 -9.70 -9.22 5.95
N PHE A 113 -9.04 -9.37 7.10
CA PHE A 113 -9.68 -9.86 8.34
C PHE A 113 -10.33 -8.74 9.17
N LEU A 114 -9.91 -7.49 8.97
CA LEU A 114 -10.41 -6.31 9.69
C LEU A 114 -11.63 -5.65 9.02
N LEU A 115 -11.96 -6.06 7.79
CA LEU A 115 -13.09 -5.60 6.99
C LEU A 115 -14.17 -6.68 6.91
#